data_AF-A0A7X8SI21-F1
#
_entry.id   AF-A0A7X8SI21-F1
#
_cell.length_a   1.000
_cell.length_b   1.000
_cell.length_c   1.000
_cell.angle_alpha   90.00
_cell.angle_beta   90.00
_cell.angle_gamma   90.00
#
_symmetry.space_group_name_H-M   'P 1'
#
loop_
_entity.id
_entity.type
_entity.pdbx_description
1 polymer ?
#
loop_
_entity_poly.entity_id
_entity_poly.type
_entity_poly.pdbx_seq_one_letter_code
_entity_poly.pdbx_strand_id
1 'polypeptide(L)'
;MKYFYLLSFALIISCNNNEKEIGEYKAQIAVLETKNKKLNDELKTQNSELEHLEKWVAIQQENDILKQGVKDLEGKIFNHKINEELIGFESNLGYFLPSEILSVLKSIFGEYKVEPDINPFFLKASLSTDDTFFYVVRIEHISSGKKGFIVFKDYAPDRYFIMGAGQPFNGVDEDLSYIGACYIEKASDITVGYEGDSEVHPNTKEVVVLVTKESASAAFYLDEGEYKWKWIGD
;
A
#
# COMPACT_ATOMS: atom_id res chain seq x y z
N MET A 1 -86.90 12.63 67.91
CA MET A 1 -86.14 13.23 66.78
C MET A 1 -84.63 13.40 67.03
N LYS A 2 -84.02 12.91 68.12
CA LYS A 2 -82.57 13.11 68.39
C LYS A 2 -81.63 12.13 67.67
N TYR A 3 -82.09 10.94 67.28
CA TYR A 3 -81.26 9.92 66.61
C TYR A 3 -81.13 10.07 65.08
N PHE A 4 -81.97 10.90 64.46
CA PHE A 4 -81.96 11.10 63.01
C PHE A 4 -80.76 11.95 62.55
N TYR A 5 -80.30 12.88 63.39
CA TYR A 5 -79.14 13.75 63.13
C TYR A 5 -77.80 13.02 63.28
N LEU A 6 -77.71 12.01 64.17
CA LEU A 6 -76.49 11.21 64.36
C LEU A 6 -76.24 10.24 63.21
N LEU A 7 -77.30 9.64 62.64
CA LEU A 7 -77.18 8.76 61.48
C LEU A 7 -76.80 9.52 60.21
N SER A 8 -77.33 10.72 60.03
CA SER A 8 -76.99 11.59 58.89
C SER A 8 -75.57 12.16 59.00
N PHE A 9 -75.07 12.44 60.20
CA PHE A 9 -73.68 12.87 60.40
C PHE A 9 -72.66 11.76 60.11
N ALA A 10 -72.96 10.51 60.49
CA ALA A 10 -72.10 9.36 60.19
C ALA A 10 -72.04 9.04 58.69
N LEU A 11 -73.15 9.21 57.96
CA LEU A 11 -73.20 9.09 56.50
C LEU A 11 -72.39 10.19 55.79
N ILE A 12 -72.43 11.43 56.27
CA ILE A 12 -71.64 12.54 55.71
C ILE A 12 -70.13 12.30 55.91
N ILE A 13 -69.70 11.81 57.08
CA ILE A 13 -68.29 11.50 57.35
C ILE A 13 -67.81 10.31 56.50
N SER A 14 -68.62 9.27 56.34
CA SER A 14 -68.30 8.11 55.50
C SER A 14 -68.26 8.46 54.00
N CYS A 15 -69.13 9.35 53.52
CA CYS A 15 -69.09 9.87 52.15
C CYS A 15 -67.84 10.74 51.91
N ASN A 16 -67.49 11.62 52.84
CA ASN A 16 -66.29 12.47 52.71
C ASN A 16 -64.98 11.67 52.66
N ASN A 17 -64.88 10.59 53.44
CA ASN A 17 -63.67 9.77 53.46
C ASN A 17 -63.54 8.93 52.17
N ASN A 18 -64.64 8.39 51.66
CA ASN A 18 -64.67 7.68 50.37
C ASN A 18 -64.37 8.61 49.19
N GLU A 19 -64.92 9.83 49.18
CA GLU A 19 -64.63 10.81 48.12
C GLU A 19 -63.15 11.20 48.09
N LYS A 20 -62.52 11.32 49.27
CA LYS A 20 -61.09 11.61 49.40
C LYS A 20 -60.23 10.45 48.89
N GLU A 21 -60.50 9.21 49.30
CA GLU A 21 -59.80 8.03 48.77
C GLU A 21 -59.99 7.87 47.26
N ILE A 22 -61.19 8.08 46.74
CA ILE A 22 -61.46 8.05 45.29
C ILE A 22 -60.66 9.13 44.55
N GLY A 23 -60.51 10.32 45.14
CA GLY A 23 -59.66 11.39 44.62
C GLY A 23 -58.18 11.00 44.57
N GLU A 24 -57.68 10.36 45.63
CA GLU A 24 -56.31 9.86 45.73
C GLU A 24 -56.04 8.73 44.72
N TYR A 25 -56.96 7.78 44.55
CA TYR A 25 -56.84 6.74 43.53
C TYR A 25 -56.87 7.31 42.11
N LYS A 26 -57.71 8.30 41.82
CA LYS A 26 -57.73 8.99 40.52
C LYS A 26 -56.41 9.72 40.25
N ALA A 27 -55.83 10.36 41.27
CA ALA A 27 -54.52 11.00 41.15
C ALA A 27 -53.41 9.96 40.88
N GLN A 28 -53.43 8.81 41.57
CA GLN A 28 -52.49 7.71 41.32
C GLN A 28 -52.64 7.13 39.92
N ILE A 29 -53.87 6.94 39.42
CA ILE A 29 -54.14 6.49 38.05
C ILE A 29 -53.54 7.48 37.04
N ALA A 30 -53.77 8.78 37.21
CA ALA A 30 -53.20 9.80 36.31
C ALA A 30 -51.66 9.81 36.32
N VAL A 31 -51.03 9.60 37.48
CA VAL A 31 -49.58 9.46 37.59
C VAL A 31 -49.08 8.20 36.87
N LEU A 32 -49.77 7.08 37.04
CA LEU A 32 -49.43 5.82 36.38
C LEU A 32 -49.61 5.89 34.87
N GLU A 33 -50.67 6.54 34.37
CA GLU A 33 -50.90 6.78 32.94
C GLU A 33 -49.77 7.63 32.34
N THR A 34 -49.38 8.70 33.03
CA THR A 34 -48.27 9.56 32.60
C THR A 34 -46.96 8.78 32.56
N LYS A 35 -46.70 7.95 33.57
CA LYS A 35 -45.50 7.10 33.64
C LYS A 35 -45.50 6.03 32.55
N ASN A 36 -46.64 5.40 32.28
CA ASN A 36 -46.79 4.42 31.20
C ASN A 36 -46.56 5.06 29.83
N LYS A 37 -47.11 6.26 29.60
CA LYS A 37 -46.86 6.99 28.36
C LYS A 37 -45.37 7.26 28.16
N LYS A 38 -44.69 7.75 29.20
CA LYS A 38 -43.25 8.00 29.15
C LYS A 38 -42.43 6.73 28.87
N LEU A 39 -42.73 5.63 29.57
CA LEU A 39 -42.09 4.34 29.36
C LEU A 39 -42.30 3.82 27.93
N ASN A 40 -43.49 4.01 27.37
CA ASN A 40 -43.80 3.57 26.01
C ASN A 40 -43.04 4.41 24.95
N ASP A 41 -42.89 5.71 25.20
CA ASP A 41 -42.09 6.59 24.34
C ASP A 41 -40.59 6.23 24.43
N GLU A 42 -40.06 5.97 25.64
CA GLU A 42 -38.69 5.48 25.85
C GLU A 42 -38.45 4.13 25.16
N LEU A 43 -39.39 3.18 25.26
CA LEU A 43 -39.32 1.88 24.57
C LEU A 43 -39.25 2.03 23.05
N LYS A 44 -40.03 2.95 22.47
CA LYS A 44 -39.98 3.23 21.03
C LYS A 44 -38.62 3.79 20.61
N THR A 45 -38.05 4.70 21.40
CA THR A 45 -36.72 5.24 21.14
C THR A 45 -35.66 4.15 21.20
N GLN A 46 -35.66 3.31 22.24
CA GLN A 46 -34.71 2.21 22.39
C GLN A 46 -34.83 1.18 21.25
N ASN A 47 -36.05 0.86 20.80
CA ASN A 47 -36.23 -0.01 19.64
C ASN A 47 -35.63 0.59 18.37
N SER A 48 -35.79 1.91 18.15
CA SER A 48 -35.19 2.57 16.97
C SER A 48 -33.65 2.58 17.03
N GLU A 49 -33.07 2.71 18.22
CA GLU A 49 -31.62 2.62 18.44
C GLU A 49 -31.11 1.19 18.21
N LEU A 50 -31.86 0.18 18.64
CA LEU A 50 -31.58 -1.23 18.39
C LEU A 50 -31.57 -1.55 16.88
N GLU A 51 -32.60 -1.11 16.13
CA GLU A 51 -32.65 -1.29 14.68
C GLU A 51 -31.45 -0.62 13.98
N HIS A 52 -31.00 0.54 14.47
CA HIS A 52 -29.82 1.22 13.94
C HIS A 52 -28.51 0.47 14.27
N LEU A 53 -28.40 -0.10 15.49
CA LEU A 53 -27.28 -0.94 15.90
C LEU A 53 -27.20 -2.23 15.08
N GLU A 54 -28.34 -2.88 14.80
CA GLU A 54 -28.39 -4.07 13.96
C GLU A 54 -27.87 -3.80 12.54
N LYS A 55 -28.22 -2.64 11.96
CA LYS A 55 -27.67 -2.19 10.68
C LYS A 55 -26.17 -1.98 10.73
N TRP A 56 -25.64 -1.40 11.82
CA TRP A 56 -24.20 -1.23 12.01
C TRP A 56 -23.46 -2.56 12.12
N VAL A 57 -24.03 -3.55 12.81
CA VAL A 57 -23.47 -4.90 12.91
C VAL A 57 -23.42 -5.57 11.53
N ALA A 58 -24.48 -5.44 10.72
CA ALA A 58 -24.50 -5.97 9.36
C ALA A 58 -23.42 -5.33 8.47
N ILE A 59 -23.23 -4.00 8.54
CA ILE A 59 -22.16 -3.29 7.82
C ILE A 59 -20.77 -3.76 8.29
N GLN A 60 -20.60 -3.98 9.59
CA GLN A 60 -19.33 -4.47 10.14
C GLN A 60 -19.00 -5.87 9.63
N GLN A 61 -19.99 -6.76 9.58
CA GLN A 61 -19.82 -8.10 9.01
C GLN A 61 -19.46 -8.05 7.52
N GLU A 62 -20.11 -7.18 6.75
CA GLU A 62 -19.78 -6.98 5.33
C GLU A 62 -18.35 -6.45 5.14
N ASN A 63 -17.91 -5.50 5.99
CA ASN A 63 -16.53 -5.02 5.99
C ASN A 63 -15.51 -6.12 6.33
N ASP A 64 -15.83 -7.02 7.26
CA ASP A 64 -14.93 -8.13 7.61
C ASP A 64 -14.85 -9.15 6.46
N ILE A 65 -15.96 -9.42 5.77
CA ILE A 65 -15.99 -10.23 4.54
C ILE A 65 -15.14 -9.57 3.44
N LEU A 66 -15.29 -8.26 3.23
CA LEU A 66 -14.49 -7.51 2.24
C LEU A 66 -13.01 -7.54 2.58
N LYS A 67 -12.62 -7.34 3.85
CA LYS A 67 -11.22 -7.44 4.29
C LYS A 67 -10.64 -8.83 4.04
N GLN A 68 -11.41 -9.88 4.31
CA GLN A 68 -10.98 -11.25 4.02
C GLN A 68 -10.86 -11.48 2.51
N GLY A 69 -11.80 -10.96 1.72
CA GLY A 69 -11.74 -11.00 0.26
C GLY A 69 -10.53 -10.26 -0.32
N VAL A 70 -10.18 -9.10 0.23
CA VAL A 70 -8.96 -8.36 -0.12
C VAL A 70 -7.72 -9.18 0.21
N LYS A 71 -7.65 -9.76 1.41
CA LYS A 71 -6.51 -10.61 1.82
C LYS A 71 -6.35 -11.86 0.95
N ASP A 72 -7.46 -12.49 0.59
CA ASP A 72 -7.47 -13.64 -0.33
C ASP A 72 -7.06 -13.22 -1.75
N LEU A 73 -7.49 -12.05 -2.22
CA LEU A 73 -7.07 -11.48 -3.51
C LEU A 73 -5.59 -11.09 -3.48
N GLU A 74 -5.07 -10.50 -2.41
CA GLU A 74 -3.66 -10.19 -2.23
C GLU A 74 -2.82 -11.48 -2.23
N GLY A 75 -3.28 -12.53 -1.55
CA GLY A 75 -2.65 -13.85 -1.58
C GLY A 75 -2.70 -14.50 -2.96
N LYS A 76 -3.81 -14.37 -3.68
CA LYS A 76 -3.94 -14.83 -5.07
C LYS A 76 -3.06 -14.02 -6.01
N ILE A 77 -2.98 -12.70 -5.86
CA ILE A 77 -2.05 -11.84 -6.59
C ILE A 77 -0.64 -12.32 -6.30
N PHE A 78 -0.24 -12.49 -5.04
CA PHE A 78 1.08 -12.98 -4.67
C PHE A 78 1.39 -14.36 -5.26
N ASN A 79 0.44 -15.30 -5.24
CA ASN A 79 0.62 -16.63 -5.83
C ASN A 79 0.54 -16.65 -7.37
N HIS A 80 -0.23 -15.76 -7.99
CA HIS A 80 -0.29 -15.58 -9.45
C HIS A 80 0.95 -14.83 -9.96
N LYS A 81 1.51 -13.92 -9.14
CA LYS A 81 2.83 -13.31 -9.30
C LYS A 81 3.96 -14.35 -9.24
N ILE A 82 3.74 -15.51 -8.62
CA ILE A 82 4.73 -16.61 -8.48
C ILE A 82 4.53 -17.70 -9.55
N ASN A 83 3.36 -17.78 -10.18
CA ASN A 83 3.00 -18.80 -11.18
C ASN A 83 2.89 -18.23 -12.61
N GLU A 84 3.93 -17.52 -13.05
CA GLU A 84 4.22 -17.19 -14.46
C GLU A 84 3.37 -16.14 -15.19
N GLU A 85 2.77 -15.15 -14.52
CA GLU A 85 2.45 -13.87 -15.18
C GLU A 85 2.37 -12.71 -14.18
N LEU A 86 3.38 -11.85 -14.23
CA LEU A 86 3.43 -10.58 -13.49
C LEU A 86 3.36 -9.44 -14.51
N ILE A 87 2.21 -8.77 -14.52
CA ILE A 87 1.91 -7.59 -15.32
C ILE A 87 2.98 -6.51 -15.06
N GLY A 88 3.90 -6.36 -15.99
CA GLY A 88 4.31 -5.06 -16.49
C GLY A 88 3.80 -4.97 -17.92
N PHE A 89 2.81 -4.10 -18.15
CA PHE A 89 2.37 -3.60 -19.47
C PHE A 89 2.25 -4.61 -20.62
N GLU A 90 1.00 -4.92 -21.00
CA GLU A 90 0.61 -5.54 -22.27
C GLU A 90 1.47 -6.74 -22.72
N SER A 91 0.95 -7.94 -22.45
CA SER A 91 1.45 -9.25 -22.85
C SER A 91 1.57 -9.50 -24.38
N ASN A 92 1.69 -8.46 -25.19
CA ASN A 92 1.91 -8.51 -26.64
C ASN A 92 3.17 -7.74 -27.11
N LEU A 93 3.97 -7.15 -26.22
CA LEU A 93 5.30 -6.66 -26.56
C LEU A 93 6.34 -7.74 -26.23
N GLY A 94 6.83 -8.42 -27.27
CA GLY A 94 7.75 -9.56 -27.20
C GLY A 94 9.14 -9.26 -26.62
N TYR A 95 9.21 -8.96 -25.33
CA TYR A 95 10.45 -8.74 -24.58
C TYR A 95 10.44 -9.55 -23.30
N PHE A 96 10.65 -10.86 -23.44
CA PHE A 96 11.00 -11.72 -22.33
C PHE A 96 12.51 -11.62 -22.13
N LEU A 97 12.94 -11.22 -20.93
CA LEU A 97 14.33 -11.45 -20.51
C LEU A 97 14.73 -12.89 -20.89
N PRO A 98 15.97 -13.11 -21.36
CA PRO A 98 16.48 -14.47 -21.60
C PRO A 98 16.15 -15.40 -20.43
N SER A 99 15.75 -16.63 -20.74
CA SER A 99 15.30 -17.61 -19.75
C SER A 99 16.34 -17.89 -18.66
N GLU A 100 17.61 -17.75 -19.03
CA GLU A 100 18.80 -17.88 -18.21
C GLU A 100 18.86 -16.74 -17.19
N ILE A 101 18.59 -15.49 -17.61
CA ILE A 101 18.50 -14.33 -16.71
C ILE A 101 17.30 -14.49 -15.78
N LEU A 102 16.15 -14.94 -16.29
CA LEU A 102 14.98 -15.22 -15.46
C LEU A 102 15.27 -16.29 -14.40
N SER A 103 16.01 -17.33 -14.74
CA SER A 103 16.43 -18.38 -13.81
C SER A 103 17.30 -17.82 -12.68
N VAL A 104 18.28 -16.98 -13.02
CA VAL A 104 19.13 -16.30 -12.03
C VAL A 104 18.31 -15.36 -11.15
N LEU A 105 17.42 -14.55 -11.71
CA LEU A 105 16.52 -13.68 -10.94
C LEU A 105 15.66 -14.49 -9.96
N LYS A 106 15.06 -15.61 -10.42
CA LYS A 106 14.28 -16.51 -9.55
C LYS A 106 15.11 -17.05 -8.38
N SER A 107 16.40 -17.33 -8.60
CA SER A 107 17.29 -17.83 -7.55
C SER A 107 17.58 -16.82 -6.43
N ILE A 108 17.46 -15.52 -6.70
CA ILE A 108 17.75 -14.45 -5.73
C ILE A 108 16.49 -13.83 -5.11
N PHE A 109 15.29 -14.30 -5.45
CA PHE A 109 14.01 -13.73 -4.99
C PHE A 109 13.76 -13.77 -3.47
N GLY A 110 14.55 -14.54 -2.72
CA GLY A 110 14.51 -14.50 -1.25
C GLY A 110 15.26 -13.30 -0.64
N GLU A 111 16.16 -12.68 -1.39
CA GLU A 111 17.02 -11.60 -0.94
C GLU A 111 16.69 -10.28 -1.65
N TYR A 112 16.34 -10.35 -2.94
CA TYR A 112 16.05 -9.21 -3.79
C TYR A 112 14.71 -9.34 -4.48
N LYS A 113 14.01 -8.22 -4.70
CA LYS A 113 12.82 -8.14 -5.56
C LYS A 113 13.08 -7.21 -6.73
N VAL A 114 12.45 -7.48 -7.88
CA VAL A 114 12.52 -6.62 -9.07
C VAL A 114 11.61 -5.42 -8.88
N GLU A 115 12.14 -4.22 -9.16
CA GLU A 115 11.39 -2.97 -9.12
C GLU A 115 10.79 -2.68 -10.50
N PRO A 116 9.44 -2.64 -10.64
CA PRO A 116 8.78 -2.42 -11.92
C PRO A 116 8.60 -0.92 -12.25
N ASP A 117 9.38 -0.04 -11.60
CA ASP A 117 9.22 1.41 -11.72
C ASP A 117 9.91 2.01 -12.96
N ILE A 118 10.58 1.16 -13.75
CA ILE A 118 11.12 1.48 -15.08
C ILE A 118 10.35 0.65 -16.11
N ASN A 119 10.06 1.23 -17.28
CA ASN A 119 9.38 0.55 -18.38
C ASN A 119 10.26 0.59 -19.66
N PRO A 120 10.66 -0.55 -20.24
CA PRO A 120 10.52 -1.91 -19.67
C PRO A 120 11.29 -2.05 -18.35
N PHE A 121 10.94 -3.04 -17.52
CA PHE A 121 11.56 -3.27 -16.19
C PHE A 121 13.03 -3.71 -16.26
N PHE A 122 13.63 -3.69 -17.44
CA PHE A 122 15.03 -3.93 -17.70
C PHE A 122 15.51 -3.07 -18.87
N LEU A 123 16.81 -2.78 -18.93
CA LEU A 123 17.47 -2.17 -20.07
C LEU A 123 18.42 -3.18 -20.71
N LYS A 124 18.46 -3.25 -22.04
CA LYS A 124 19.45 -4.03 -22.80
C LYS A 124 20.41 -3.09 -23.52
N ALA A 125 21.65 -2.98 -23.06
CA ALA A 125 22.63 -2.02 -23.58
C ALA A 125 23.96 -2.69 -23.96
N SER A 126 24.62 -2.19 -24.99
CA SER A 126 25.99 -2.55 -25.39
C SER A 126 26.98 -1.66 -24.63
N LEU A 127 27.22 -2.03 -23.37
CA LEU A 127 28.08 -1.28 -22.46
C LEU A 127 29.56 -1.45 -22.73
N SER A 128 29.96 -2.25 -23.72
CA SER A 128 31.35 -2.50 -24.10
C SER A 128 31.62 -2.20 -25.59
N THR A 129 32.89 -2.28 -25.99
CA THR A 129 33.31 -2.05 -27.38
C THR A 129 33.14 -3.27 -28.28
N ASP A 130 33.15 -4.48 -27.70
CA ASP A 130 32.71 -5.71 -28.34
C ASP A 130 31.17 -5.77 -28.38
N ASP A 131 30.58 -6.46 -29.35
CA ASP A 131 29.12 -6.60 -29.52
C ASP A 131 28.42 -7.41 -28.41
N THR A 132 28.95 -7.36 -27.19
CA THR A 132 28.39 -7.91 -25.97
C THR A 132 27.27 -7.01 -25.48
N PHE A 133 26.13 -7.64 -25.18
CA PHE A 133 25.01 -6.97 -24.53
C PHE A 133 24.97 -7.23 -23.04
N PHE A 134 24.46 -6.26 -22.31
CA PHE A 134 24.23 -6.30 -20.89
C PHE A 134 22.76 -6.05 -20.60
N TYR A 135 22.25 -6.74 -19.60
CA TYR A 135 20.89 -6.52 -19.10
C TYR A 135 20.99 -5.88 -17.72
N VAL A 136 20.36 -4.71 -17.58
CA VAL A 136 20.33 -3.96 -16.33
C VAL A 136 18.91 -3.99 -15.80
N VAL A 137 18.72 -4.56 -14.61
CA VAL A 137 17.41 -4.71 -13.97
C VAL A 137 17.45 -3.98 -12.64
N ARG A 138 16.43 -3.17 -12.36
CA ARG A 138 16.34 -2.49 -11.07
C ARG A 138 15.80 -3.45 -10.01
N ILE A 139 16.43 -3.43 -8.84
CA ILE A 139 16.11 -4.31 -7.72
C ILE A 139 16.06 -3.55 -6.40
N GLU A 140 15.35 -4.11 -5.44
CA GLU A 140 15.35 -3.69 -4.04
C GLU A 140 15.78 -4.87 -3.17
N HIS A 141 16.70 -4.62 -2.24
CA HIS A 141 17.10 -5.59 -1.24
C HIS A 141 16.03 -5.67 -0.15
N ILE A 142 15.43 -6.86 0.01
CA ILE A 142 14.23 -7.05 0.83
C ILE A 142 14.47 -6.67 2.29
N SER A 143 15.64 -7.01 2.84
CA SER A 143 15.89 -6.80 4.27
C SER A 143 16.21 -5.35 4.63
N SER A 144 16.87 -4.60 3.75
CA SER A 144 17.25 -3.20 4.01
C SER A 144 16.34 -2.18 3.35
N GLY A 145 15.49 -2.58 2.38
CA GLY A 145 14.68 -1.68 1.57
C GLY A 145 15.47 -0.79 0.61
N LYS A 146 16.79 -0.98 0.51
CA LYS A 146 17.68 -0.18 -0.35
C LYS A 146 17.52 -0.60 -1.80
N LYS A 147 17.57 0.36 -2.72
CA LYS A 147 17.41 0.12 -4.16
C LYS A 147 18.74 0.14 -4.90
N GLY A 148 18.79 -0.56 -6.03
CA GLY A 148 19.98 -0.67 -6.86
C GLY A 148 19.68 -1.36 -8.19
N PHE A 149 20.73 -1.84 -8.82
CA PHE A 149 20.68 -2.52 -10.11
C PHE A 149 21.44 -3.83 -10.05
N ILE A 150 20.91 -4.85 -10.71
CA ILE A 150 21.63 -6.07 -11.05
C ILE A 150 21.96 -6.03 -12.55
N VAL A 151 23.20 -6.36 -12.89
CA VAL A 151 23.71 -6.28 -14.25
C VAL A 151 24.19 -7.66 -14.70
N PHE A 152 23.62 -8.15 -15.81
CA PHE A 152 23.94 -9.44 -16.42
C PHE A 152 24.70 -9.24 -17.73
N LYS A 153 25.64 -10.13 -18.02
CA LYS A 153 26.21 -10.29 -19.36
C LYS A 153 25.36 -11.29 -20.15
N ASP A 154 24.99 -10.96 -21.39
CA ASP A 154 24.10 -11.79 -22.23
C ASP A 154 24.60 -13.26 -22.34
N TYR A 155 25.90 -13.45 -22.58
CA TYR A 155 26.49 -14.79 -22.74
C TYR A 155 26.88 -15.49 -21.43
N ALA A 156 26.83 -14.81 -20.28
CA ALA A 156 27.15 -15.39 -18.97
C ALA A 156 26.28 -14.79 -17.85
N PRO A 157 24.97 -15.07 -17.83
CA PRO A 157 24.03 -14.53 -16.84
C PRO A 157 24.34 -14.90 -15.38
N ASP A 158 25.06 -16.00 -15.15
CA ASP A 158 25.53 -16.43 -13.82
C ASP A 158 26.62 -15.50 -13.25
N ARG A 159 27.29 -14.73 -14.10
CA ARG A 159 28.33 -13.75 -13.72
C ARG A 159 27.75 -12.34 -13.65
N TYR A 160 26.71 -12.19 -12.85
CA TYR A 160 26.12 -10.88 -12.55
C TYR A 160 26.84 -10.19 -11.41
N PHE A 161 26.59 -8.90 -11.26
CA PHE A 161 26.93 -8.16 -10.05
C PHE A 161 25.80 -7.21 -9.69
N ILE A 162 25.82 -6.74 -8.45
CA ILE A 162 24.85 -5.82 -7.89
C ILE A 162 25.55 -4.50 -7.59
N MET A 163 24.90 -3.41 -7.96
CA MET A 163 25.33 -2.04 -7.69
C MET A 163 24.22 -1.34 -6.90
N GLY A 164 24.54 -0.88 -5.69
CA GLY A 164 23.52 -0.41 -4.74
C GLY A 164 22.77 -1.60 -4.12
N ALA A 165 21.51 -1.39 -3.74
CA ALA A 165 20.68 -2.40 -3.08
C ALA A 165 21.38 -3.04 -1.86
N GLY A 166 22.00 -2.21 -1.01
CA GLY A 166 22.75 -2.65 0.15
C GLY A 166 24.17 -3.14 -0.13
N GLN A 167 24.63 -3.10 -1.39
CA GLN A 167 26.02 -3.39 -1.76
C GLN A 167 26.72 -2.14 -2.28
N PRO A 168 27.90 -1.78 -1.73
CA PRO A 168 28.72 -0.71 -2.29
C PRO A 168 29.38 -1.18 -3.59
N PHE A 169 29.58 -0.25 -4.54
CA PHE A 169 30.21 -0.58 -5.81
C PHE A 169 31.03 0.61 -6.34
N ASN A 170 32.35 0.52 -6.43
CA ASN A 170 33.22 1.52 -7.11
C ASN A 170 32.81 3.00 -6.93
N GLY A 171 32.59 3.46 -5.69
CA GLY A 171 32.20 4.85 -5.40
C GLY A 171 30.71 5.17 -5.56
N VAL A 172 29.89 4.17 -5.85
CA VAL A 172 28.42 4.22 -5.87
C VAL A 172 27.87 3.93 -4.47
N ASP A 173 26.85 4.70 -4.09
CA ASP A 173 26.13 4.54 -2.82
C ASP A 173 25.45 3.16 -2.73
N GLU A 174 25.28 2.67 -1.51
CA GLU A 174 24.55 1.45 -1.22
C GLU A 174 23.04 1.57 -1.44
N ASP A 175 22.50 2.79 -1.54
CA ASP A 175 21.10 3.06 -1.83
C ASP A 175 20.90 4.02 -3.00
N LEU A 176 20.39 3.49 -4.11
CA LEU A 176 20.08 4.24 -5.34
C LEU A 176 18.60 4.58 -5.47
N SER A 177 17.90 4.73 -4.35
CA SER A 177 16.48 5.15 -4.31
C SER A 177 16.23 6.53 -4.90
N TYR A 178 17.25 7.38 -4.98
CA TYR A 178 17.18 8.73 -5.56
C TYR A 178 17.15 8.74 -7.10
N ILE A 179 17.41 7.60 -7.76
CA ILE A 179 17.26 7.48 -9.21
C ILE A 179 15.76 7.47 -9.56
N GLY A 180 15.33 8.47 -10.33
CA GLY A 180 13.94 8.65 -10.76
C GLY A 180 13.64 8.01 -12.11
N ALA A 181 14.62 7.96 -13.01
CA ALA A 181 14.48 7.35 -14.32
C ALA A 181 15.83 6.82 -14.83
N CYS A 182 15.80 5.89 -15.77
CA CYS A 182 16.99 5.44 -16.48
C CYS A 182 16.67 5.08 -17.94
N TYR A 183 17.63 5.31 -18.83
CA TYR A 183 17.50 5.01 -20.25
C TYR A 183 18.89 4.76 -20.86
N ILE A 184 18.91 4.35 -22.12
CA ILE A 184 20.14 4.05 -22.88
C ILE A 184 20.42 5.23 -23.80
N GLU A 185 21.67 5.69 -23.82
CA GLU A 185 22.15 6.70 -24.76
C GLU A 185 23.42 6.21 -25.46
N LYS A 186 23.70 6.75 -26.65
CA LYS A 186 24.99 6.50 -27.30
C LYS A 186 26.11 7.16 -26.52
N ALA A 187 27.22 6.45 -26.35
CA ALA A 187 28.37 6.97 -25.63
C ALA A 187 28.98 8.22 -26.28
N SER A 188 28.87 8.36 -27.61
CA SER A 188 29.32 9.55 -28.35
C SER A 188 28.57 10.83 -27.99
N ASP A 189 27.35 10.68 -27.47
CA ASP A 189 26.43 11.79 -27.22
C ASP A 189 26.45 12.19 -25.73
N ILE A 190 27.23 11.48 -24.91
CA ILE A 190 27.37 11.71 -23.48
C ILE A 190 28.82 12.11 -23.17
N THR A 191 28.96 13.22 -22.45
CA THR A 191 30.23 13.65 -21.85
C THR A 191 30.14 13.42 -20.35
N VAL A 192 31.12 12.70 -19.79
CA VAL A 192 31.20 12.46 -18.34
C VAL A 192 32.37 13.22 -17.74
N GLY A 193 32.18 13.71 -16.52
CA GLY A 193 33.14 14.54 -15.82
C GLY A 193 32.45 15.23 -14.65
N TYR A 194 33.16 15.37 -13.53
CA TYR A 194 32.68 16.14 -12.37
C TYR A 194 33.76 17.13 -11.96
N GLU A 195 33.36 18.33 -11.55
CA GLU A 195 34.20 19.49 -11.23
C GLU A 195 35.69 19.16 -10.96
N GLY A 196 36.57 19.50 -11.91
CA GLY A 196 38.02 19.30 -11.82
C GLY A 196 38.57 18.05 -12.51
N ASP A 197 37.72 17.08 -12.89
CA ASP A 197 38.10 15.99 -13.79
C ASP A 197 38.14 16.48 -15.25
N SER A 198 38.95 15.82 -16.09
CA SER A 198 38.87 16.02 -17.54
C SER A 198 37.56 15.43 -18.07
N GLU A 199 36.78 16.26 -18.76
CA GLU A 199 35.62 15.79 -19.51
C GLU A 199 36.05 14.80 -20.59
N VAL A 200 35.44 13.62 -20.56
CA VAL A 200 35.76 12.53 -21.49
C VAL A 200 34.47 11.89 -22.00
N HIS A 201 34.51 11.44 -23.24
CA HIS A 201 33.48 10.55 -23.77
C HIS A 201 33.77 9.13 -23.32
N PRO A 202 32.76 8.39 -22.81
CA PRO A 202 32.90 6.97 -22.50
C PRO A 202 33.41 6.18 -23.72
N ASN A 203 34.45 5.38 -23.55
CA ASN A 203 35.01 4.55 -24.64
C ASN A 203 34.23 3.23 -24.78
N THR A 204 32.97 3.36 -25.16
CA THR A 204 32.03 2.24 -25.36
C THR A 204 31.00 2.60 -26.44
N LYS A 205 30.04 1.71 -26.74
CA LYS A 205 28.97 2.00 -27.70
C LYS A 205 27.81 2.74 -27.05
N GLU A 206 27.34 2.24 -25.91
CA GLU A 206 26.17 2.74 -25.21
C GLU A 206 26.46 2.89 -23.72
N VAL A 207 25.72 3.78 -23.08
CA VAL A 207 25.74 3.98 -21.62
C VAL A 207 24.34 3.90 -21.06
N VAL A 208 24.21 3.49 -19.80
CA VAL A 208 22.97 3.68 -19.05
C VAL A 208 23.01 5.04 -18.38
N VAL A 209 22.13 5.94 -18.80
CA VAL A 209 21.92 7.23 -18.14
C VAL A 209 20.93 7.05 -17.00
N LEU A 210 21.29 7.58 -15.84
CA LEU A 210 20.58 7.49 -14.58
C LEU A 210 20.21 8.90 -14.14
N VAL A 211 18.92 9.23 -14.26
CA VAL A 211 18.40 10.55 -13.90
C VAL A 211 18.05 10.56 -12.43
N THR A 212 18.73 11.42 -11.68
CA THR A 212 18.43 11.65 -10.27
C THR A 212 17.29 12.66 -10.11
N LYS A 213 16.53 12.59 -9.03
CA LYS A 213 15.43 13.54 -8.77
C LYS A 213 15.90 14.93 -8.34
N GLU A 214 17.11 15.03 -7.79
CA GLU A 214 17.56 16.18 -6.99
C GLU A 214 18.97 16.67 -7.35
N SER A 215 19.65 16.06 -8.33
CA SER A 215 21.05 16.36 -8.66
C SER A 215 21.36 16.16 -10.15
N ALA A 216 22.65 16.24 -10.51
CA ALA A 216 23.12 15.89 -11.84
C ALA A 216 22.75 14.43 -12.21
N SER A 217 22.65 14.14 -13.50
CA SER A 217 22.49 12.76 -13.97
C SER A 217 23.83 12.03 -13.94
N ALA A 218 23.80 10.70 -13.83
CA ALA A 218 25.00 9.87 -13.90
C ALA A 218 24.95 8.94 -15.10
N ALA A 219 26.12 8.53 -15.59
CA ALA A 219 26.28 7.51 -16.61
C ALA A 219 26.96 6.28 -15.99
N PHE A 220 26.41 5.11 -16.30
CA PHE A 220 26.96 3.81 -15.98
C PHE A 220 27.37 3.08 -17.27
N TYR A 221 28.61 2.61 -17.33
CA TYR A 221 29.21 2.01 -18.54
C TYR A 221 30.39 1.09 -18.22
N LEU A 222 30.87 0.31 -19.19
CA LEU A 222 32.11 -0.47 -19.08
C LEU A 222 33.20 0.21 -19.91
N ASP A 223 34.35 0.47 -19.30
CA ASP A 223 35.51 1.07 -19.96
C ASP A 223 36.79 0.38 -19.50
N GLU A 224 37.64 0.04 -20.46
CA GLU A 224 38.87 -0.75 -20.26
C GLU A 224 38.67 -2.02 -19.42
N GLY A 225 37.49 -2.64 -19.51
CA GLY A 225 37.13 -3.84 -18.75
C GLY A 225 36.65 -3.59 -17.32
N GLU A 226 36.55 -2.34 -16.90
CA GLU A 226 36.05 -1.93 -15.60
C GLU A 226 34.73 -1.17 -15.72
N TYR A 227 33.81 -1.47 -14.82
CA TYR A 227 32.56 -0.72 -14.73
C TYR A 227 32.83 0.65 -14.11
N LYS A 228 32.34 1.69 -14.76
CA LYS A 228 32.47 3.08 -14.34
C LYS A 228 31.10 3.65 -14.00
N TRP A 229 31.09 4.46 -12.95
CA TRP A 229 30.00 5.35 -12.59
C TRP A 229 30.56 6.76 -12.56
N LYS A 230 30.02 7.65 -13.39
CA LYS A 230 30.46 9.05 -13.46
C LYS A 230 29.27 9.98 -13.61
N TRP A 231 29.36 11.15 -13.01
CA TRP A 231 28.39 12.22 -13.25
C TRP A 231 28.53 12.72 -14.70
N ILE A 232 27.38 13.05 -15.29
CA ILE A 232 27.31 13.69 -16.60
C ILE A 232 27.56 15.18 -16.37
N GLY A 233 28.53 15.74 -17.08
CA GLY A 233 28.85 17.16 -17.02
C GLY A 233 27.77 17.98 -17.75
N ASP A 234 27.53 19.20 -17.28
CA ASP A 234 26.62 20.17 -17.93
C ASP A 234 27.18 20.70 -19.27
#